data_AF-D5AJN9-F1
#
_entry.id   AF-D5AJN9-F1
#
_cell.length_a   1.000
_cell.length_b   1.000
_cell.length_c   1.000
_cell.angle_alpha   90.00
_cell.angle_beta   90.00
_cell.angle_gamma   90.00
#
_symmetry.space_group_name_H-M   'P 1'
#
loop_
_entity.id
_entity.type
_entity.pdbx_description
1 polymer ?
#
loop_
_entity_poly.entity_id
_entity_poly.type
_entity_poly.pdbx_seq_one_letter_code
_entity_poly.pdbx_strand_id
1 'polypeptide(L)'
;MGKVIIGISGNEQEFPTKSGRVYVTVARELALVEEFALATSQYMTDIYGLTLPTLIEDRREFLKRLYFEPSITIQGLSTGYLGQGVKTIIPAQASAKMEVRLVPGLEPHDVLDKIRQHLDKHGFDKVEVVFTLGEMSYRSDMSPLPLSCD
;
A
#
# COMPACT_ATOMS: atom_id res chain seq x y z
N MET A 1 12.09 -23.89 -1.06
CA MET A 1 10.92 -23.39 -0.33
C MET A 1 11.02 -21.88 -0.27
N GLY A 2 10.05 -21.15 -0.83
CA GLY A 2 10.07 -19.68 -0.88
C GLY A 2 9.33 -19.09 0.32
N LYS A 3 9.85 -18.02 0.91
CA LYS A 3 9.27 -17.35 2.09
C LYS A 3 9.03 -15.87 1.84
N VAL A 4 7.81 -15.41 1.99
CA VAL A 4 7.47 -13.99 1.88
C VAL A 4 7.02 -13.49 3.24
N ILE A 5 7.70 -12.45 3.71
CA ILE A 5 7.38 -11.75 4.95
C ILE A 5 6.63 -10.48 4.55
N ILE A 6 5.39 -10.33 5.01
CA ILE A 6 4.52 -9.22 4.64
C ILE A 6 4.21 -8.39 5.89
N GLY A 7 4.68 -7.16 5.90
CA GLY A 7 4.15 -6.11 6.77
C GLY A 7 2.94 -5.47 6.12
N ILE A 8 1.97 -5.03 6.89
CA ILE A 8 0.83 -4.28 6.38
C ILE A 8 0.77 -2.99 7.18
N SER A 9 0.74 -1.84 6.51
CA SER A 9 0.76 -0.55 7.20
C SER A 9 -0.32 0.38 6.66
N GLY A 10 -1.24 0.76 7.54
CA GLY A 10 -1.97 2.02 7.51
C GLY A 10 -1.32 3.02 8.47
N ASN A 11 -1.73 4.29 8.42
CA ASN A 11 -1.36 5.25 9.46
C ASN A 11 -2.52 5.36 10.45
N GLU A 12 -2.26 5.05 11.71
CA GLU A 12 -3.22 5.17 12.81
C GLU A 12 -3.23 6.60 13.38
N GLN A 13 -4.42 7.17 13.56
CA GLN A 13 -4.69 8.21 14.55
C GLN A 13 -6.06 7.89 15.17
N GLU A 14 -6.05 7.45 16.43
CA GLU A 14 -7.28 7.22 17.19
C GLU A 14 -8.01 8.55 17.43
N PHE A 15 -9.23 8.65 16.89
CA PHE A 15 -10.27 9.58 17.37
C PHE A 15 -11.59 8.79 17.47
N PRO A 16 -12.41 9.01 18.52
CA PRO A 16 -13.58 8.19 18.78
C PRO A 16 -14.62 8.34 17.66
N THR A 17 -14.79 7.32 16.83
CA THR A 17 -15.80 7.29 15.77
C THR A 17 -17.04 6.53 16.25
N LYS A 18 -18.12 7.27 16.50
CA LYS A 18 -19.46 6.68 16.67
C LYS A 18 -19.89 5.98 15.38
N SER A 19 -20.48 4.80 15.57
CA SER A 19 -20.92 3.83 14.56
C SER A 19 -21.63 4.41 13.33
N GLY A 20 -21.31 3.87 12.15
CA GLY A 20 -22.27 3.77 11.04
C GLY A 20 -22.18 4.80 9.90
N ARG A 21 -21.01 5.38 9.61
CA ARG A 21 -20.87 6.27 8.45
C ARG A 21 -20.43 5.49 7.20
N VAL A 22 -21.40 5.28 6.30
CA VAL A 22 -21.18 5.07 4.86
C VAL A 22 -20.17 6.11 4.37
N TYR A 23 -19.10 5.68 3.69
CA TYR A 23 -18.05 6.57 3.15
C TYR A 23 -18.67 7.73 2.35
N VAL A 24 -18.69 8.92 2.95
CA VAL A 24 -19.26 10.13 2.36
C VAL A 24 -18.25 10.72 1.37
N THR A 25 -18.59 10.56 0.08
CA THR A 25 -18.10 11.20 -1.15
C THR A 25 -16.60 11.50 -1.30
N VAL A 26 -15.91 10.54 -1.95
CA VAL A 26 -14.59 10.70 -2.61
C VAL A 26 -14.49 12.00 -3.43
N ALA A 27 -15.61 12.53 -3.94
CA ALA A 27 -15.64 13.74 -4.74
C ALA A 27 -15.07 14.98 -4.02
N ARG A 28 -15.42 15.23 -2.75
CA ARG A 28 -14.89 16.39 -2.02
C ARG A 28 -13.43 16.17 -1.62
N GLU A 29 -13.11 14.98 -1.15
CA GLU A 29 -11.73 14.61 -0.78
C GLU A 29 -10.78 14.75 -1.99
N LEU A 30 -11.20 14.25 -3.16
CA LEU A 30 -10.42 14.36 -4.38
C LEU A 30 -10.29 15.81 -4.86
N ALA A 31 -11.36 16.62 -4.75
CA ALA A 31 -11.28 18.04 -5.06
C ALA A 31 -10.26 18.77 -4.18
N LEU A 32 -10.26 18.50 -2.86
CA LEU A 32 -9.28 19.06 -1.93
C LEU A 32 -7.85 18.62 -2.30
N VAL A 33 -7.64 17.34 -2.61
CA VAL A 33 -6.32 16.85 -3.03
C VAL A 33 -5.86 17.49 -4.33
N GLU A 34 -6.75 17.65 -5.32
CA GLU A 34 -6.39 18.29 -6.59
C GLU A 34 -6.01 19.76 -6.43
N GLU A 35 -6.70 20.48 -5.53
CA GLU A 35 -6.46 21.88 -5.23
C GLU A 35 -5.16 22.08 -4.43
N PHE A 36 -4.96 21.30 -3.36
CA PHE A 36 -3.90 21.56 -2.38
C PHE A 36 -2.65 20.70 -2.52
N ALA A 37 -2.70 19.54 -3.18
CA ALA A 37 -1.54 18.66 -3.28
C ALA A 37 -0.52 19.21 -4.30
N LEU A 38 0.71 19.41 -3.84
CA LEU A 38 1.82 19.83 -4.69
C LEU A 38 2.43 18.68 -5.50
N ALA A 39 2.09 17.44 -5.14
CA ALA A 39 2.65 16.25 -5.76
C ALA A 39 2.20 16.10 -7.22
N THR A 40 3.17 15.89 -8.11
CA THR A 40 2.94 15.45 -9.49
C THR A 40 3.89 14.30 -9.82
N SER A 41 3.54 13.51 -10.82
CA SER A 41 4.39 12.44 -11.35
C SER A 41 5.77 12.98 -11.74
N GLN A 42 5.81 14.09 -12.49
CA GLN A 42 7.06 14.73 -12.91
C GLN A 42 7.88 15.25 -11.73
N TYR A 43 7.23 15.91 -10.76
CA TYR A 43 7.92 16.41 -9.56
C TYR A 43 8.60 15.29 -8.77
N MET A 44 7.96 14.12 -8.65
CA MET A 44 8.56 12.95 -8.02
C MET A 44 9.75 12.39 -8.81
N THR A 45 9.63 12.36 -10.15
CA THR A 45 10.73 11.97 -11.04
C THR A 45 11.95 12.84 -10.84
N ASP A 46 11.76 14.16 -10.80
CA ASP A 46 12.86 15.12 -10.72
C ASP A 46 13.55 15.08 -9.35
N ILE A 47 12.79 14.99 -8.26
CA ILE A 47 13.34 14.97 -6.89
C ILE A 47 14.12 13.68 -6.60
N TYR A 48 13.56 12.53 -6.97
CA TYR A 48 14.17 11.24 -6.64
C TYR A 48 15.10 10.74 -7.75
N GLY A 49 15.20 11.44 -8.87
CA GLY A 49 16.00 11.04 -10.03
C GLY A 49 15.50 9.72 -10.63
N LEU A 50 14.19 9.55 -10.76
CA LEU A 50 13.61 8.31 -11.27
C LEU A 50 14.01 8.10 -12.74
N THR A 51 14.54 6.92 -13.04
CA THR A 51 14.97 6.56 -14.40
C THR A 51 13.92 5.76 -15.16
N LEU A 52 12.95 5.19 -14.44
CA LEU A 52 11.81 4.46 -14.99
C LEU A 52 10.58 5.37 -15.04
N PRO A 53 9.65 5.15 -15.98
CA PRO A 53 8.41 5.91 -16.03
C PRO A 53 7.58 5.67 -14.77
N THR A 54 6.87 6.70 -14.33
CA THR A 54 5.85 6.56 -13.29
C THR A 54 4.72 5.65 -13.78
N LEU A 55 4.08 4.94 -12.87
CA LEU A 55 2.96 4.05 -13.21
C LEU A 55 1.76 4.79 -13.80
N ILE A 56 1.56 6.05 -13.40
CA ILE A 56 0.49 6.93 -13.87
C ILE A 56 1.09 8.32 -14.10
N GLU A 57 0.88 8.85 -15.30
CA GLU A 57 1.37 10.18 -15.68
C GLU A 57 0.33 11.29 -15.43
N ASP A 58 -0.95 11.01 -15.70
CA ASP A 58 -2.04 11.95 -15.47
C ASP A 58 -2.10 12.38 -14.00
N ARG A 59 -2.09 13.69 -13.73
CA ARG A 59 -1.97 14.23 -12.37
C ARG A 59 -3.13 13.79 -11.49
N ARG A 60 -4.37 13.79 -12.00
CA ARG A 60 -5.56 13.47 -11.21
C ARG A 60 -5.55 11.99 -10.82
N GLU A 61 -5.30 11.10 -11.77
CA GLU A 61 -5.20 9.67 -11.47
C GLU A 61 -3.96 9.33 -10.62
N PHE A 62 -2.84 10.05 -10.80
CA PHE A 62 -1.65 9.93 -9.95
C PHE A 62 -1.99 10.26 -8.48
N LEU A 63 -2.63 11.40 -8.24
CA LEU A 63 -3.03 11.83 -6.90
C LEU A 63 -4.05 10.86 -6.29
N LYS A 64 -5.02 10.40 -7.08
CA LYS A 64 -6.00 9.41 -6.64
C LYS A 64 -5.31 8.11 -6.20
N ARG A 65 -4.36 7.60 -6.99
CA ARG A 65 -3.60 6.41 -6.63
C ARG A 65 -2.75 6.62 -5.39
N LEU A 66 -2.13 7.80 -5.26
CA LEU A 66 -1.25 8.12 -4.13
C LEU A 66 -2.00 8.20 -2.79
N TYR A 67 -3.20 8.79 -2.77
CA TYR A 67 -3.94 9.07 -1.53
C TYR A 67 -5.10 8.10 -1.24
N PHE A 68 -5.67 7.46 -2.27
CA PHE A 68 -6.94 6.75 -2.14
C PHE A 68 -6.95 5.31 -2.64
N GLU A 69 -5.85 4.81 -3.22
CA GLU A 69 -5.73 3.41 -3.62
C GLU A 69 -4.68 2.67 -2.77
N PRO A 70 -4.91 1.38 -2.47
CA PRO A 70 -3.89 0.58 -1.82
C PRO A 70 -2.72 0.32 -2.78
N SER A 71 -1.53 0.11 -2.25
CA SER A 71 -0.35 -0.27 -3.02
C SER A 71 0.39 -1.42 -2.37
N ILE A 72 1.06 -2.23 -3.18
CA ILE A 72 1.94 -3.31 -2.72
C ILE A 72 3.37 -2.99 -3.12
N THR A 73 4.31 -3.17 -2.20
CA THR A 73 5.72 -2.79 -2.38
C THR A 73 6.64 -3.93 -1.95
N ILE A 74 7.69 -4.18 -2.73
CA ILE A 74 8.77 -5.10 -2.35
C ILE A 74 9.86 -4.26 -1.65
N GLN A 75 10.00 -4.44 -0.33
CA GLN A 75 11.07 -3.78 0.45
C GLN A 75 12.43 -4.46 0.26
N GLY A 76 12.43 -5.74 -0.09
CA GLY A 76 13.65 -6.48 -0.40
C GLY A 76 13.34 -7.89 -0.90
N LEU A 77 14.23 -8.43 -1.74
CA LEU A 77 14.15 -9.79 -2.26
C LEU A 77 15.57 -10.39 -2.28
N SER A 78 15.73 -11.60 -1.75
CA SER A 78 17.03 -12.25 -1.60
C SER A 78 16.94 -13.74 -1.91
N THR A 79 17.89 -14.24 -2.69
CA THR A 79 18.03 -15.65 -3.07
C THR A 79 19.43 -15.93 -3.63
N GLY A 80 19.89 -17.18 -3.54
CA GLY A 80 21.06 -17.65 -4.27
C GLY A 80 22.39 -17.00 -3.88
N TYR A 81 23.25 -16.78 -4.88
CA TYR A 81 24.59 -16.22 -4.71
C TYR A 81 24.61 -14.74 -5.12
N LEU A 82 25.06 -13.86 -4.21
CA LEU A 82 25.13 -12.40 -4.42
C LEU A 82 26.57 -11.86 -4.44
N GLY A 83 27.57 -12.75 -4.41
CA GLY A 83 28.99 -12.38 -4.40
C GLY A 83 29.56 -12.16 -5.80
N GLN A 84 30.86 -11.86 -5.87
CA GLN A 84 31.57 -11.70 -7.14
C GLN A 84 31.77 -13.04 -7.87
N GLY A 85 31.84 -12.99 -9.20
CA GLY A 85 32.00 -14.19 -10.03
C GLY A 85 30.68 -14.95 -10.21
N VAL A 86 30.78 -16.25 -10.51
CA VAL A 86 29.62 -17.09 -10.83
C VAL A 86 29.53 -18.29 -9.89
N LYS A 87 28.30 -18.72 -9.61
CA LYS A 87 28.03 -19.94 -8.86
C LYS A 87 26.93 -20.73 -9.56
N THR A 88 27.27 -21.91 -10.08
CA THR A 88 26.35 -22.79 -10.82
C THR A 88 25.48 -23.59 -9.86
N ILE A 89 24.50 -22.92 -9.27
CA ILE A 89 23.57 -23.50 -8.30
C ILE A 89 22.12 -23.27 -8.68
N ILE A 90 21.25 -24.16 -8.21
CA ILE A 90 19.81 -23.93 -8.13
C ILE A 90 19.52 -23.55 -6.67
N PRO A 91 19.19 -22.29 -6.37
CA PRO A 91 18.91 -21.87 -5.00
C PRO A 91 17.72 -22.63 -4.41
N ALA A 92 17.93 -23.30 -3.27
CA ALA A 92 16.87 -24.07 -2.63
C ALA A 92 15.79 -23.20 -1.97
N GLN A 93 16.10 -21.92 -1.71
CA GLN A 93 15.24 -20.99 -0.98
C GLN A 93 15.36 -19.58 -1.55
N ALA A 94 14.26 -18.82 -1.44
CA ALA A 94 14.19 -17.41 -1.76
C ALA A 94 13.31 -16.73 -0.71
N SER A 95 13.61 -15.48 -0.39
CA SER A 95 12.79 -14.70 0.52
C SER A 95 12.54 -13.27 0.06
N ALA A 96 11.37 -12.74 0.36
CA ALA A 96 11.05 -11.33 0.13
C ALA A 96 10.44 -10.69 1.37
N LYS A 97 10.73 -9.41 1.59
CA LYS A 97 10.02 -8.55 2.53
C LYS A 97 9.15 -7.61 1.72
N MET A 98 7.86 -7.56 2.03
CA MET A 98 6.87 -6.78 1.29
C MET A 98 6.02 -5.96 2.26
N GLU A 99 5.44 -4.88 1.74
CA GLU A 99 4.36 -4.17 2.43
C GLU A 99 3.14 -3.92 1.56
N VAL A 100 1.99 -3.80 2.23
CA VAL A 100 0.77 -3.26 1.62
C VAL A 100 0.38 -1.98 2.36
N ARG A 101 0.19 -0.90 1.60
CA ARG A 101 -0.41 0.35 2.09
C ARG A 101 -1.93 0.24 2.03
N LEU A 102 -2.58 0.47 3.17
CA LEU A 102 -4.02 0.36 3.29
C LEU A 102 -4.73 1.71 3.08
N VAL A 103 -5.98 1.61 2.64
CA VAL A 103 -6.92 2.72 2.57
C VAL A 103 -8.17 2.37 3.38
N PRO A 104 -8.95 3.37 3.85
CA PRO A 104 -10.05 3.11 4.76
C PRO A 104 -11.02 2.06 4.23
N GLY A 105 -11.35 1.07 5.08
CA GLY A 105 -12.22 -0.06 4.74
C GLY A 105 -11.46 -1.35 4.43
N LEU A 106 -10.13 -1.31 4.40
CA LEU A 106 -9.29 -2.50 4.36
C LEU A 106 -8.74 -2.83 5.75
N GLU A 107 -8.95 -4.07 6.18
CA GLU A 107 -8.43 -4.63 7.42
C GLU A 107 -7.14 -5.42 7.13
N PRO A 108 -6.05 -5.26 7.93
CA PRO A 108 -4.77 -5.91 7.66
C PRO A 108 -4.85 -7.43 7.48
N HIS A 109 -5.53 -8.12 8.37
CA HIS A 109 -5.64 -9.59 8.33
C HIS A 109 -6.45 -10.08 7.13
N ASP A 110 -7.54 -9.39 6.79
CA ASP A 110 -8.36 -9.72 5.60
C ASP A 110 -7.57 -9.50 4.30
N VAL A 111 -6.74 -8.45 4.22
CA VAL A 111 -5.83 -8.24 3.08
C VAL A 111 -4.79 -9.37 2.98
N LEU A 112 -4.21 -9.80 4.10
CA LEU A 112 -3.27 -10.91 4.12
C LEU A 112 -3.91 -12.21 3.64
N ASP A 113 -5.12 -12.51 4.11
CA ASP A 113 -5.88 -13.70 3.71
C ASP A 113 -6.20 -13.68 2.21
N LYS A 114 -6.58 -12.52 1.67
CA LYS A 114 -6.78 -12.34 0.22
C LYS A 114 -5.49 -12.59 -0.57
N ILE A 115 -4.34 -12.15 -0.06
CA ILE A 115 -3.04 -12.44 -0.69
C ILE A 115 -2.75 -13.94 -0.68
N ARG A 116 -2.96 -14.62 0.45
CA ARG A 116 -2.79 -16.08 0.54
C ARG A 116 -3.69 -16.82 -0.46
N GLN A 117 -4.98 -16.50 -0.47
CA GLN A 117 -5.94 -17.09 -1.41
C GLN A 117 -5.55 -16.81 -2.87
N HIS A 118 -5.06 -15.61 -3.17
CA HIS A 118 -4.58 -15.28 -4.50
C HIS A 118 -3.37 -16.14 -4.91
N LEU A 119 -2.40 -16.34 -4.01
CA LEU A 119 -1.25 -17.20 -4.25
C LEU A 119 -1.67 -18.66 -4.46
N ASP A 120 -2.56 -19.19 -3.62
CA ASP A 120 -3.09 -20.56 -3.75
C ASP A 120 -3.80 -20.77 -5.09
N LYS A 121 -4.67 -19.82 -5.46
CA LYS A 121 -5.41 -19.85 -6.73
C LYS A 121 -4.50 -19.94 -7.96
N HIS A 122 -3.29 -19.38 -7.89
CA HIS A 122 -2.33 -19.37 -8.99
C HIS A 122 -1.24 -20.45 -8.86
N GLY A 123 -1.38 -21.41 -7.94
CA GLY A 123 -0.45 -22.52 -7.79
C GLY A 123 0.84 -22.18 -7.02
N PHE A 124 0.82 -21.10 -6.23
CA PHE A 124 1.92 -20.69 -5.36
C PHE A 124 1.68 -21.11 -3.90
N ASP A 125 1.11 -22.30 -3.67
CA ASP A 125 0.84 -22.88 -2.34
C ASP A 125 2.12 -23.08 -1.51
N LYS A 126 3.27 -23.23 -2.18
CA LYS A 126 4.59 -23.38 -1.54
C LYS A 126 5.21 -22.08 -1.04
N VAL A 127 4.59 -20.93 -1.30
CA VAL A 127 5.04 -19.65 -0.76
C VAL A 127 4.52 -19.51 0.66
N GLU A 128 5.41 -19.52 1.65
CA GLU A 128 5.04 -19.20 3.03
C GLU A 128 4.77 -17.70 3.14
N VAL A 129 3.66 -17.31 3.77
CA VAL A 129 3.33 -15.89 4.04
C VAL A 129 3.36 -15.66 5.54
N VAL A 130 4.19 -14.72 5.99
CA VAL A 130 4.35 -14.39 7.42
C VAL A 130 3.94 -12.94 7.68
N PHE A 131 2.94 -12.76 8.52
CA PHE A 131 2.49 -11.44 9.00
C PHE A 131 3.46 -10.88 10.05
N THR A 132 3.76 -9.58 9.98
CA THR A 132 4.61 -8.92 10.98
C THR A 132 3.95 -7.78 11.74
N LEU A 133 3.29 -6.87 11.02
CA LEU A 133 2.66 -5.66 11.56
C LEU A 133 1.41 -5.38 10.73
N GLY A 134 0.39 -4.78 11.34
CA GLY A 134 -0.84 -4.34 10.70
C GLY A 134 -1.32 -3.08 11.38
N GLU A 135 -1.48 -2.00 10.63
CA GLU A 135 -2.03 -0.74 11.14
C GLU A 135 -3.27 -0.35 10.34
N MET A 136 -4.29 0.14 11.02
CA MET A 136 -5.51 0.61 10.37
C MET A 136 -5.28 1.96 9.69
N SER A 137 -6.11 2.26 8.69
CA SER A 137 -6.10 3.56 8.01
C SER A 137 -7.35 4.35 8.36
N TYR A 138 -7.19 5.67 8.42
CA TYR A 138 -8.26 6.59 8.72
C TYR A 138 -8.14 7.84 7.85
N ARG A 139 -9.28 8.44 7.48
CA ARG A 139 -9.35 9.79 6.92
C ARG A 139 -10.72 10.41 7.22
N SER A 140 -10.78 11.73 7.13
CA SER A 140 -12.03 12.48 7.16
C SER A 140 -12.15 13.31 5.89
N ASP A 141 -13.38 13.65 5.51
CA ASP A 141 -13.62 14.54 4.38
C ASP A 141 -13.25 16.01 4.68
N MET A 142 -12.74 16.31 5.88
CA MET A 142 -12.48 17.69 6.37
C MET A 142 -13.74 18.55 6.43
N SER A 143 -14.93 17.94 6.55
CA SER A 143 -16.16 18.70 6.78
C SER A 143 -16.11 19.29 8.19
N PRO A 144 -16.55 20.55 8.39
CA PRO A 144 -16.69 21.08 9.74
C PRO A 144 -17.65 20.16 10.51
N LEU A 145 -17.34 19.88 11.78
CA LEU A 145 -18.30 19.21 12.66
C LEU A 145 -19.61 20.02 12.65
N PRO A 146 -20.78 19.37 12.63
CA PRO A 146 -22.02 20.09 12.79
C PRO A 146 -21.93 20.90 14.08
N LEU A 147 -22.08 22.22 13.97
CA LEU A 147 -22.14 23.12 15.11
C LEU A 147 -23.40 22.78 15.90
N SER A 148 -23.33 21.81 16.82
CA SER A 148 -24.32 21.68 17.88
C SER A 148 -23.97 22.73 18.94
N CYS A 149 -24.36 23.97 18.66
CA CYS A 149 -24.49 25.00 19.68
C CYS A 149 -25.95 24.99 20.11
N ASP A 150 -26.27 24.16 21.11
CA ASP A 150 -27.39 24.42 22.02
C ASP A 150 -26.88 25.27 23.19
#